data_AF-A0A327L513-F1
#
_entry.id   AF-A0A327L513-F1
#
_cell.length_a   1.000
_cell.length_b   1.000
_cell.length_c   1.000
_cell.angle_alpha   90.00
_cell.angle_beta   90.00
_cell.angle_gamma   90.00
#
_symmetry.space_group_name_H-M   'P 1'
#
loop_
_entity.id
_entity.type
_entity.pdbx_description
1 polymer ?
#
loop_
_entity_poly.entity_id
_entity_poly.type
_entity_poly.pdbx_seq_one_letter_code
_entity_poly.pdbx_strand_id
1 'polypeptide(L)'
;MTDRTYAYRAHPFTSEKIFRLAPEGLAWDDRGRAGALAFADVTAVKIHLERIPGASASYWACVLYRRGGRVKLGAAHRTGLRAVEDRSADYLPFVQELMARLDAARPGLPRLEHRSLLAEVEAGVGAVGVGVLRLLQRFDLGRSAAAAGWLLRKIGPRLKGHRVAGQQLAMVFPEMSEAERETVLAGMWDNFGRLFVEYAHLDRLWDYDWRDPRPGGRIEVDAATRAALLRLRDTTGPVMFFTGHLANWEIVPLGARTIGHEISVVFRAPRIGPFVREMVRAREAGGSHVIAAGPDTPLRIREALRRDHFVGMLVDQHYARGIDVMFFGRTCKVNPMLGRFARMVECPIYGARAVRLPNERFRFELVGPIEPPRDADGKIDVDATMQTITGVIEGWVREHPEQWLWLHRRWR
;
A
#
# COMPACT_ATOMS: atom_id res chain seq x y z
N MET A 1 33.79 23.06 -15.68
CA MET A 1 33.08 22.42 -14.55
C MET A 1 32.83 23.50 -13.52
N THR A 2 31.58 23.77 -13.14
CA THR A 2 31.26 24.80 -12.13
C THR A 2 31.73 24.35 -10.76
N ASP A 3 32.54 25.17 -10.09
CA ASP A 3 32.91 25.00 -8.68
C ASP A 3 31.68 25.24 -7.80
N ARG A 4 30.86 24.20 -7.62
CA ARG A 4 29.69 24.26 -6.75
C ARG A 4 30.14 24.27 -5.30
N THR A 5 29.54 25.17 -4.52
CA THR A 5 29.74 25.27 -3.08
C THR A 5 28.43 24.97 -2.36
N TYR A 6 28.51 24.44 -1.14
CA TYR A 6 27.32 24.14 -0.32
C TYR A 6 27.61 24.38 1.16
N ALA A 7 26.74 25.16 1.81
CA ALA A 7 26.91 25.51 3.21
C ALA A 7 26.00 24.67 4.12
N TYR A 8 26.59 24.02 5.12
CA TYR A 8 25.88 23.10 6.00
C TYR A 8 26.31 23.24 7.45
N ARG A 9 25.32 23.24 8.35
CA ARG A 9 25.51 23.23 9.79
C ARG A 9 24.77 22.04 10.40
N ALA A 10 25.52 21.13 11.01
CA ALA A 10 25.00 19.89 11.58
C ALA A 10 24.27 20.07 12.92
N HIS A 11 24.66 21.09 13.68
CA HIS A 11 24.10 21.41 14.99
C HIS A 11 24.10 22.93 15.23
N PRO A 12 23.10 23.52 15.92
CA PRO A 12 23.09 24.97 16.18
C PRO A 12 24.33 25.48 16.94
N PHE A 13 24.99 24.64 17.72
CA PHE A 13 26.24 24.99 18.45
C PHE A 13 27.52 24.70 17.68
N THR A 14 27.42 24.12 16.47
CA THR A 14 28.57 23.95 15.58
C THR A 14 28.63 25.08 14.57
N SER A 15 29.82 25.39 14.10
CA SER A 15 30.03 26.28 12.98
C SER A 15 29.39 25.76 11.68
N GLU A 16 29.00 26.69 10.82
CA GLU A 16 28.63 26.37 9.45
C GLU A 16 29.90 26.03 8.66
N LYS A 17 29.85 24.91 7.94
CA LYS A 17 30.91 24.46 7.04
C LYS A 17 30.53 24.80 5.61
N ILE A 18 31.44 25.39 4.87
CA ILE A 18 31.26 25.69 3.45
C ILE A 18 32.03 24.66 2.65
N PHE A 19 31.32 23.70 2.08
CA PHE A 19 31.86 22.64 1.24
C PHE A 19 32.09 23.11 -0.20
N ARG A 20 33.15 22.60 -0.83
CA ARG A 20 33.50 22.84 -2.24
C ARG A 20 33.93 21.52 -2.88
N LEU A 21 33.46 21.27 -4.11
CA LEU A 21 33.84 20.07 -4.86
C LEU A 21 35.17 20.31 -5.58
N ALA A 22 36.25 19.75 -5.05
CA ALA A 22 37.54 19.70 -5.73
C ALA A 22 37.52 18.58 -6.81
N PRO A 23 38.48 18.57 -7.76
CA PRO A 23 38.56 17.52 -8.78
C PRO A 23 38.69 16.11 -8.19
N GLU A 24 39.53 15.95 -7.16
CA GLU A 24 39.84 14.65 -6.55
C GLU A 24 39.33 14.50 -5.12
N GLY A 25 38.44 15.39 -4.67
CA GLY A 25 37.97 15.36 -3.30
C GLY A 25 36.90 16.38 -2.93
N LEU A 26 36.56 16.37 -1.66
CA LEU A 26 35.66 17.33 -1.03
C LEU A 26 36.48 18.21 -0.08
N ALA A 27 36.54 19.51 -0.34
CA ALA A 27 37.14 20.49 0.53
C ALA A 27 36.06 21.22 1.33
N TRP A 28 36.40 21.76 2.51
CA TRP A 28 35.52 22.66 3.23
C TRP A 28 36.29 23.70 4.05
N ASP A 29 35.66 24.84 4.28
CA ASP A 29 36.08 25.81 5.30
C ASP A 29 35.18 25.70 6.54
N ASP A 30 35.79 25.72 7.71
CA ASP A 30 35.12 25.71 9.01
C ASP A 30 35.65 26.84 9.89
N ARG A 31 35.11 28.06 9.72
CA ARG A 31 35.57 29.30 10.38
C ARG A 31 37.07 29.53 10.18
N GLY A 32 37.54 29.46 8.94
CA GLY A 32 38.95 29.67 8.58
C GLY A 32 39.84 28.44 8.83
N ARG A 33 39.30 27.34 9.34
CA ARG A 33 39.99 26.05 9.38
C ARG A 33 39.65 25.25 8.13
N ALA A 34 40.62 25.15 7.23
CA ALA A 34 40.50 24.34 6.03
C ALA A 34 40.47 22.85 6.39
N GLY A 35 39.57 22.10 5.76
CA GLY A 35 39.52 20.65 5.80
C GLY A 35 39.35 20.08 4.40
N ALA A 36 39.84 18.85 4.21
CA ALA A 36 39.71 18.15 2.95
C ALA A 36 39.51 16.64 3.17
N LEU A 37 38.91 16.02 2.16
CA LEU A 37 38.72 14.58 2.04
C LEU A 37 38.97 14.18 0.59
N ALA A 38 40.07 13.49 0.31
CA ALA A 38 40.30 12.90 -1.00
C ALA A 38 39.27 11.79 -1.25
N PHE A 39 38.80 11.66 -2.49
CA PHE A 39 37.87 10.59 -2.86
C PHE A 39 38.49 9.21 -2.68
N ALA A 40 39.81 9.08 -2.89
CA ALA A 40 40.57 7.86 -2.64
C ALA A 40 40.46 7.35 -1.19
N ASP A 41 40.30 8.26 -0.22
CA ASP A 41 40.21 7.96 1.21
C ASP A 41 38.79 7.61 1.67
N VAL A 42 37.80 7.76 0.80
CA VAL A 42 36.42 7.40 1.11
C VAL A 42 36.31 5.87 1.10
N THR A 43 35.94 5.31 2.24
CA THR A 43 35.80 3.86 2.42
C THR A 43 34.37 3.38 2.19
N ALA A 44 33.38 4.24 2.44
CA ALA A 44 31.97 3.96 2.16
C ALA A 44 31.15 5.25 2.11
N VAL A 45 29.96 5.18 1.52
CA VAL A 45 28.98 6.28 1.53
C VAL A 45 27.64 5.81 2.05
N LYS A 46 26.96 6.67 2.81
CA LYS A 46 25.58 6.48 3.24
C LYS A 46 24.74 7.69 2.85
N ILE A 47 23.70 7.46 2.05
CA ILE A 47 22.66 8.45 1.75
C ILE A 47 21.36 7.96 2.38
N HIS A 48 20.69 8.83 3.15
CA HIS A 48 19.44 8.47 3.82
C HIS A 48 18.59 9.69 4.13
N LEU A 49 17.29 9.45 4.37
CA LEU A 49 16.41 10.43 4.96
C LEU A 49 16.57 10.39 6.48
N GLU A 50 16.80 11.54 7.09
CA GLU A 50 16.80 11.71 8.54
C GLU A 50 15.68 12.64 8.98
N ARG A 51 15.09 12.33 10.14
CA ARG A 51 14.09 13.19 10.77
C ARG A 51 14.75 13.98 11.89
N ILE A 52 14.63 15.30 11.82
CA ILE A 52 15.24 16.20 12.78
C ILE A 52 14.22 16.59 13.85
N PRO A 53 14.58 16.54 15.15
CA PRO A 53 13.71 17.04 16.21
C PRO A 53 13.30 18.50 15.98
N GLY A 54 11.98 18.73 15.92
CA GLY A 54 11.38 20.04 15.67
C GLY A 54 10.97 20.30 14.21
N ALA A 55 11.38 19.46 13.26
CA ALA A 55 10.97 19.61 11.87
C ALA A 55 9.73 18.78 11.50
N SER A 56 8.89 19.34 10.62
CA SER A 56 7.71 18.68 10.05
C SER A 56 8.03 17.70 8.92
N ALA A 57 9.22 17.83 8.31
CA ALA A 57 9.70 17.01 7.18
C ALA A 57 10.93 16.15 7.54
N SER A 58 11.19 15.15 6.70
CA SER A 58 12.45 14.39 6.68
C SER A 58 13.36 14.97 5.61
N TYR A 59 14.66 15.00 5.87
CA TYR A 59 15.65 15.63 4.98
C TYR A 59 16.71 14.63 4.55
N TRP A 60 17.23 14.79 3.34
CA TRP A 60 18.32 13.97 2.84
C TRP A 60 19.64 14.32 3.54
N ALA A 61 20.41 13.29 3.89
CA ALA A 61 21.75 13.40 4.43
C ALA A 61 22.69 12.43 3.72
N CYS A 62 23.92 12.91 3.48
CA CYS A 62 25.02 12.18 2.89
C CYS A 62 26.15 12.12 3.92
N VAL A 63 26.66 10.91 4.14
CA VAL A 63 27.77 10.64 5.05
C VAL A 63 28.86 9.92 4.26
N LEU A 64 30.03 10.54 4.16
CA LEU A 64 31.24 9.97 3.61
C LEU A 64 32.07 9.41 4.76
N TYR A 65 32.38 8.12 4.72
CA TYR A 65 33.20 7.44 5.72
C TYR A 65 34.65 7.41 5.27
N ARG A 66 35.58 7.58 6.21
CA ARG A 66 37.03 7.45 6.00
C ARG A 66 37.67 6.72 7.17
N ARG A 67 38.92 6.29 7.04
CA ARG A 67 39.69 5.80 8.19
C ARG A 67 39.80 6.91 9.24
N GLY A 68 39.37 6.62 10.47
CA GLY A 68 39.42 7.59 11.58
C GLY A 68 38.27 8.62 11.64
N GLY A 69 37.22 8.50 10.83
CA GLY A 69 36.04 9.36 11.01
C GLY A 69 35.05 9.39 9.86
N ARG A 70 34.20 10.43 9.85
CA ARG A 70 33.19 10.65 8.82
C ARG A 70 32.99 12.13 8.55
N VAL A 71 32.60 12.47 7.32
CA VAL A 71 32.13 13.80 6.92
C VAL A 71 30.65 13.69 6.60
N LYS A 72 29.81 14.54 7.21
CA LYS A 72 28.37 14.56 6.99
C LYS A 72 27.95 15.92 6.43
N LEU A 73 27.07 15.88 5.44
CA LEU A 73 26.32 17.02 4.93
C LEU A 73 24.85 16.62 4.73
N GLY A 74 23.92 17.54 4.97
CA GLY A 74 22.49 17.29 4.83
C GLY A 74 21.73 18.51 4.31
N ALA A 75 20.54 18.27 3.77
CA ALA A 75 19.64 19.30 3.25
C ALA A 75 19.05 20.18 4.36
N ALA A 76 18.97 19.67 5.59
CA ALA A 76 18.55 20.44 6.74
C ALA A 76 19.70 21.23 7.35
N HIS A 77 19.65 22.55 7.21
CA HIS A 77 20.59 23.45 7.85
C HIS A 77 20.08 23.87 9.25
N ARG A 78 20.85 23.59 10.31
CA ARG A 78 20.42 23.84 11.69
C ARG A 78 20.60 25.30 12.11
N THR A 79 19.54 26.10 12.08
CA THR A 79 19.56 27.50 12.53
C THR A 79 19.27 27.67 14.03
N GLY A 80 18.69 26.65 14.69
CA GLY A 80 18.41 26.65 16.14
C GLY A 80 18.15 25.25 16.71
N LEU A 81 17.81 25.16 18.01
CA LEU A 81 17.52 23.88 18.67
C LEU A 81 16.31 23.13 18.07
N ARG A 82 15.29 23.88 17.62
CA ARG A 82 14.09 23.38 16.96
C ARG A 82 13.84 24.01 15.58
N ALA A 83 14.77 24.83 15.09
CA ALA A 83 14.67 25.52 13.82
C ALA A 83 15.60 24.89 12.78
N VAL A 84 15.05 24.61 11.62
CA VAL A 84 15.75 24.04 10.46
C VAL A 84 15.38 24.86 9.24
N GLU A 85 16.38 25.26 8.49
CA GLU A 85 16.24 25.83 7.15
C GLU A 85 16.36 24.69 6.14
N ASP A 86 15.37 24.54 5.26
CA ASP A 86 15.37 23.55 4.20
C ASP A 86 16.20 24.04 3.01
N ARG A 87 17.37 23.44 2.80
CA ARG A 87 18.27 23.71 1.67
C ARG A 87 18.25 22.58 0.64
N SER A 88 17.17 21.81 0.55
CA SER A 88 17.06 20.69 -0.40
C SER A 88 17.32 21.09 -1.85
N ALA A 89 16.90 22.29 -2.25
CA ALA A 89 17.07 22.81 -3.61
C ALA A 89 18.55 22.96 -4.01
N ASP A 90 19.41 23.38 -3.09
CA ASP A 90 20.86 23.52 -3.33
C ASP A 90 21.63 22.24 -3.00
N TYR A 91 21.14 21.49 -2.02
CA TYR A 91 21.74 20.24 -1.57
C TYR A 91 21.71 19.15 -2.65
N LEU A 92 20.56 18.94 -3.30
CA LEU A 92 20.38 17.84 -4.25
C LEU A 92 21.35 17.96 -5.45
N PRO A 93 21.47 19.12 -6.12
CA PRO A 93 22.41 19.26 -7.23
C PRO A 93 23.88 19.18 -6.79
N PHE A 94 24.20 19.60 -5.55
CA PHE A 94 25.56 19.45 -5.00
C PHE A 94 25.91 17.98 -4.74
N VAL A 95 25.00 17.24 -4.09
CA VAL A 95 25.24 15.83 -3.77
C VAL A 95 25.22 14.95 -5.02
N GLN A 96 24.38 15.24 -6.01
CA GLN A 96 24.41 14.54 -7.30
C GLN A 96 25.79 14.63 -7.96
N GLU A 97 26.36 15.84 -8.05
CA GLU A 97 27.71 16.05 -8.60
C GLU A 97 28.78 15.38 -7.75
N LEU A 98 28.69 15.49 -6.42
CA LEU A 98 29.59 14.80 -5.49
C LEU A 98 29.59 13.29 -5.73
N MET A 99 28.41 12.68 -5.89
CA MET A 99 28.28 11.25 -6.13
C MET A 99 28.84 10.87 -7.49
N ALA A 100 28.57 11.64 -8.54
CA ALA A 100 29.08 11.38 -9.88
C ALA A 100 30.63 11.38 -9.90
N ARG A 101 31.27 12.38 -9.27
CA ARG A 101 32.74 12.44 -9.19
C ARG A 101 33.31 11.32 -8.33
N LEU A 102 32.65 11.01 -7.22
CA LEU A 102 33.08 9.94 -6.34
C LEU A 102 32.97 8.56 -7.01
N ASP A 103 31.92 8.33 -7.80
CA ASP A 103 31.74 7.07 -8.52
C ASP A 103 32.75 6.92 -9.66
N ALA A 104 33.12 8.02 -10.32
CA ALA A 104 34.21 8.04 -11.29
C ALA A 104 35.57 7.74 -10.64
N ALA A 105 35.85 8.33 -9.46
CA ALA A 105 37.11 8.14 -8.75
C ALA A 105 37.21 6.80 -7.98
N ARG A 106 36.07 6.24 -7.57
CA ARG A 106 35.98 5.02 -6.75
C ARG A 106 34.84 4.10 -7.24
N PRO A 107 34.99 3.46 -8.41
CA PRO A 107 34.02 2.46 -8.87
C PRO A 107 33.85 1.34 -7.85
N GLY A 108 32.60 0.95 -7.56
CA GLY A 108 32.30 -0.13 -6.61
C GLY A 108 32.41 0.24 -5.12
N LEU A 109 32.51 1.53 -4.78
CA LEU A 109 32.55 2.00 -3.40
C LEU A 109 31.30 1.53 -2.60
N PRO A 110 31.47 0.87 -1.43
CA PRO A 110 30.35 0.37 -0.65
C PRO A 110 29.32 1.46 -0.30
N ARG A 111 28.06 1.19 -0.60
CA ARG A 111 26.92 2.00 -0.18
C ARG A 111 26.32 1.38 1.09
N LEU A 112 26.51 2.05 2.23
CA LEU A 112 25.91 1.61 3.48
C LEU A 112 24.44 1.98 3.49
N GLU A 113 23.58 0.98 3.63
CA GLU A 113 22.16 1.21 3.85
C GLU A 113 21.90 1.73 5.27
N HIS A 114 20.89 2.57 5.40
CA HIS A 114 20.40 2.99 6.71
C HIS A 114 19.57 1.88 7.36
N ARG A 115 20.20 1.05 8.19
CA ARG A 115 19.48 0.23 9.17
C ARG A 115 19.25 1.07 10.43
N SER A 116 18.11 1.73 10.53
CA SER A 116 17.66 2.28 11.82
C SER A 116 17.42 1.15 12.81
N LEU A 117 17.59 1.38 14.10
CA LEU A 117 17.06 0.50 15.15
C LEU A 117 15.57 0.19 14.91
N LEU A 118 14.80 1.18 14.44
CA LEU A 118 13.42 0.97 13.97
C LEU A 118 13.31 -0.04 12.82
N ALA A 119 14.25 -0.03 11.88
CA ALA A 119 14.26 -0.99 10.76
C ALA A 119 14.64 -2.41 11.23
N GLU A 120 15.50 -2.54 12.24
CA GLU A 120 15.82 -3.84 12.86
C GLU A 120 14.64 -4.39 13.68
N VAL A 121 13.95 -3.53 14.43
CA VAL A 121 12.69 -3.88 15.11
C VAL A 121 11.61 -4.26 14.09
N GLU A 122 11.42 -3.48 13.03
CA GLU A 122 10.52 -3.81 11.92
C GLU A 122 10.91 -5.12 11.23
N ALA A 123 12.22 -5.39 11.09
CA ALA A 123 12.75 -6.64 10.55
C ALA A 123 12.43 -7.84 11.47
N GLY A 124 12.63 -7.70 12.77
CA GLY A 124 12.31 -8.71 13.77
C GLY A 124 10.82 -9.00 13.86
N VAL A 125 9.99 -7.96 13.97
CA VAL A 125 8.52 -8.07 13.95
C VAL A 125 8.04 -8.76 12.68
N GLY A 126 8.60 -8.39 11.52
CA GLY A 126 8.24 -9.03 10.28
C GLY A 126 8.70 -10.50 10.19
N ALA A 127 9.90 -10.85 10.69
CA ALA A 127 10.36 -12.23 10.73
C ALA A 127 9.47 -13.10 11.63
N VAL A 128 9.03 -12.58 12.78
CA VAL A 128 8.02 -13.23 13.63
C VAL A 128 6.71 -13.41 12.86
N GLY A 129 6.24 -12.36 12.17
CA GLY A 129 5.03 -12.44 11.34
C GLY A 129 5.11 -13.52 10.27
N VAL A 130 6.24 -13.65 9.57
CA VAL A 130 6.48 -14.73 8.59
C VAL A 130 6.49 -16.09 9.26
N GLY A 131 7.13 -16.22 10.41
CA GLY A 131 7.13 -17.45 11.21
C GLY A 131 5.70 -17.88 11.60
N VAL A 132 4.87 -16.92 12.01
CA VAL A 132 3.45 -17.17 12.33
C VAL A 132 2.67 -17.62 11.09
N LEU A 133 2.82 -16.95 9.94
CA LEU A 133 2.13 -17.35 8.71
C LEU A 133 2.51 -18.78 8.28
N ARG A 134 3.80 -19.12 8.29
CA ARG A 134 4.27 -20.47 7.95
C ARG A 134 3.83 -21.52 8.96
N LEU A 135 3.71 -21.14 10.23
CA LEU A 135 3.19 -22.02 11.26
C LEU A 135 1.70 -22.30 11.04
N LEU A 136 0.91 -21.26 10.73
CA LEU A 136 -0.52 -21.38 10.43
C LEU A 136 -0.80 -22.29 9.23
N GLN A 137 0.08 -22.30 8.23
CA GLN A 137 -0.02 -23.22 7.07
C GLN A 137 0.02 -24.71 7.43
N ARG A 138 0.55 -25.06 8.59
CA ARG A 138 0.66 -26.45 9.07
C ARG A 138 -0.61 -26.93 9.77
N PHE A 139 -1.51 -26.03 10.12
CA PHE A 139 -2.76 -26.35 10.79
C PHE A 139 -3.94 -26.39 9.82
N ASP A 140 -5.00 -27.06 10.25
CA ASP A 140 -6.26 -27.10 9.51
C ASP A 140 -6.85 -25.69 9.37
N LEU A 141 -7.14 -25.30 8.12
CA LEU A 141 -7.65 -23.97 7.79
C LEU A 141 -8.91 -23.62 8.59
N GLY A 142 -9.90 -24.51 8.63
CA GLY A 142 -11.19 -24.20 9.24
C GLY A 142 -11.11 -24.06 10.75
N ARG A 143 -10.44 -25.00 11.42
CA ARG A 143 -10.22 -24.93 12.87
C ARG A 143 -9.40 -23.70 13.25
N SER A 144 -8.33 -23.42 12.54
CA SER A 144 -7.48 -22.25 12.83
C SER A 144 -8.19 -20.93 12.55
N ALA A 145 -8.94 -20.82 11.45
CA ALA A 145 -9.71 -19.62 11.13
C ALA A 145 -10.82 -19.40 12.17
N ALA A 146 -11.56 -20.44 12.54
CA ALA A 146 -12.59 -20.36 13.59
C ALA A 146 -12.01 -19.96 14.95
N ALA A 147 -10.84 -20.50 15.33
CA ALA A 147 -10.14 -20.11 16.55
C ALA A 147 -9.70 -18.63 16.52
N ALA A 148 -9.15 -18.16 15.39
CA ALA A 148 -8.75 -16.77 15.22
C ALA A 148 -9.95 -15.81 15.23
N GLY A 149 -11.05 -16.17 14.57
CA GLY A 149 -12.31 -15.42 14.59
C GLY A 149 -12.88 -15.33 16.01
N TRP A 150 -12.97 -16.45 16.72
CA TRP A 150 -13.40 -16.46 18.12
C TRP A 150 -12.51 -15.57 19.00
N LEU A 151 -11.20 -15.64 18.84
CA LEU A 151 -10.23 -14.86 19.61
C LEU A 151 -10.42 -13.35 19.37
N LEU A 152 -10.48 -12.92 18.11
CA LEU A 152 -10.67 -11.51 17.79
C LEU A 152 -12.06 -11.01 18.17
N ARG A 153 -13.11 -11.84 18.11
CA ARG A 153 -14.42 -11.48 18.65
C ARG A 153 -14.39 -11.20 20.15
N LYS A 154 -13.52 -11.87 20.92
CA LYS A 154 -13.36 -11.65 22.37
C LYS A 154 -12.43 -10.48 22.71
N ILE A 155 -11.35 -10.29 21.96
CA ILE A 155 -10.35 -9.24 22.22
C ILE A 155 -10.74 -7.92 21.58
N GLY A 156 -11.31 -7.96 20.37
CA GLY A 156 -11.69 -6.83 19.53
C GLY A 156 -12.43 -5.71 20.26
N PRO A 157 -13.47 -6.00 21.08
CA PRO A 157 -14.19 -4.98 21.85
C PRO A 157 -13.31 -4.11 22.77
N ARG A 158 -12.15 -4.62 23.20
CA ARG A 158 -11.19 -3.87 24.05
C ARG A 158 -10.24 -2.97 23.24
N LEU A 159 -10.25 -3.08 21.91
CA LEU A 159 -9.36 -2.32 21.03
C LEU A 159 -9.98 -0.98 20.64
N LYS A 160 -9.14 0.04 20.48
CA LYS A 160 -9.57 1.40 20.06
C LYS A 160 -10.39 1.42 18.77
N GLY A 161 -10.12 0.47 17.87
CA GLY A 161 -10.82 0.34 16.59
C GLY A 161 -12.30 -0.03 16.74
N HIS A 162 -12.70 -0.73 17.81
CA HIS A 162 -14.08 -1.13 18.03
C HIS A 162 -14.98 0.09 18.29
N ARG A 163 -14.51 1.04 19.11
CA ARG A 163 -15.24 2.32 19.30
C ARG A 163 -15.40 3.10 18.00
N VAL A 164 -14.36 3.13 17.16
CA VAL A 164 -14.43 3.80 15.84
C VAL A 164 -15.47 3.10 14.95
N ALA A 165 -15.45 1.77 14.90
CA ALA A 165 -16.41 1.00 14.13
C ALA A 165 -17.86 1.23 14.60
N GLY A 166 -18.12 1.20 15.91
CA GLY A 166 -19.44 1.45 16.47
C GLY A 166 -19.97 2.86 16.18
N GLN A 167 -19.10 3.88 16.24
CA GLN A 167 -19.45 5.25 15.86
C GLN A 167 -19.83 5.37 14.38
N GLN A 168 -19.13 4.65 13.50
CA GLN A 168 -19.43 4.67 12.06
C GLN A 168 -20.72 3.91 11.74
N LEU A 169 -20.97 2.77 12.38
CA LEU A 169 -22.24 2.04 12.24
C LEU A 169 -23.42 2.90 12.69
N ALA A 170 -23.35 3.50 13.87
CA ALA A 170 -24.40 4.39 14.37
C ALA A 170 -24.63 5.62 13.48
N MET A 171 -23.59 6.05 12.74
CA MET A 171 -23.68 7.18 11.83
C MET A 171 -24.44 6.87 10.53
N VAL A 172 -24.35 5.63 10.04
CA VAL A 172 -24.89 5.23 8.73
C VAL A 172 -26.08 4.28 8.79
N PHE A 173 -26.31 3.66 9.95
CA PHE A 173 -27.46 2.86 10.31
C PHE A 173 -28.06 3.36 11.63
N PRO A 174 -28.60 4.60 11.65
CA PRO A 174 -29.18 5.20 12.87
C PRO A 174 -30.36 4.40 13.44
N GLU A 175 -31.03 3.60 12.60
CA GLU A 175 -32.13 2.72 12.95
C GLU A 175 -31.69 1.47 13.72
N MET A 176 -30.42 1.07 13.64
CA MET A 176 -29.91 -0.11 14.36
C MET A 176 -29.85 0.17 15.86
N SER A 177 -30.46 -0.72 16.64
CA SER A 177 -30.32 -0.77 18.08
C SER A 177 -28.87 -1.03 18.50
N GLU A 178 -28.53 -0.75 19.75
CA GLU A 178 -27.20 -1.03 20.28
C GLU A 178 -26.86 -2.52 20.23
N ALA A 179 -27.82 -3.41 20.49
CA ALA A 179 -27.62 -4.86 20.41
C ALA A 179 -27.35 -5.36 18.97
N GLU A 180 -28.04 -4.80 17.97
CA GLU A 180 -27.79 -5.10 16.56
C GLU A 180 -26.41 -4.61 16.13
N ARG A 181 -26.03 -3.39 16.53
CA ARG A 181 -24.67 -2.86 16.27
C ARG A 181 -23.59 -3.75 16.88
N GLU A 182 -23.75 -4.19 18.12
CA GLU A 182 -22.80 -5.11 18.76
C GLU A 182 -22.72 -6.47 18.04
N THR A 183 -23.83 -6.96 17.50
CA THR A 183 -23.85 -8.18 16.68
C THR A 183 -23.03 -8.00 15.39
N VAL A 184 -23.22 -6.88 14.69
CA VAL A 184 -22.45 -6.53 13.49
C VAL A 184 -20.96 -6.38 13.81
N LEU A 185 -20.63 -5.68 14.92
CA LEU A 185 -19.24 -5.51 15.36
C LEU A 185 -18.58 -6.83 15.73
N ALA A 186 -19.30 -7.72 16.41
CA ALA A 186 -18.82 -9.06 16.75
C ALA A 186 -18.54 -9.88 15.47
N GLY A 187 -19.40 -9.79 14.46
CA GLY A 187 -19.20 -10.43 13.16
C GLY A 187 -18.01 -9.84 12.39
N MET A 188 -17.81 -8.52 12.41
CA MET A 188 -16.64 -7.86 11.82
C MET A 188 -15.34 -8.38 12.45
N TRP A 189 -15.29 -8.48 13.78
CA TRP A 189 -14.11 -8.99 14.47
C TRP A 189 -13.85 -10.48 14.19
N ASP A 190 -14.92 -11.29 14.11
CA ASP A 190 -14.80 -12.70 13.69
C ASP A 190 -14.24 -12.81 12.26
N ASN A 191 -14.80 -12.05 11.32
CA ASN A 191 -14.33 -11.99 9.93
C ASN A 191 -12.87 -11.55 9.84
N PHE A 192 -12.50 -10.49 10.56
CA PHE A 192 -11.14 -9.97 10.57
C PHE A 192 -10.15 -10.97 11.16
N GLY A 193 -10.55 -11.74 12.18
CA GLY A 193 -9.72 -12.81 12.74
C GLY A 193 -9.48 -13.94 11.75
N ARG A 194 -10.54 -14.39 11.06
CA ARG A 194 -10.46 -15.44 10.03
C ARG A 194 -9.56 -15.06 8.87
N LEU A 195 -9.66 -13.81 8.40
CA LEU A 195 -8.86 -13.27 7.29
C LEU A 195 -7.36 -13.49 7.47
N PHE A 196 -6.81 -13.33 8.68
CA PHE A 196 -5.36 -13.52 8.92
C PHE A 196 -4.91 -14.96 8.68
N VAL A 197 -5.73 -15.93 9.07
CA VAL A 197 -5.43 -17.34 8.84
C VAL A 197 -5.62 -17.67 7.38
N GLU A 198 -6.71 -17.22 6.78
CA GLU A 198 -7.01 -17.45 5.37
C GLU A 198 -5.93 -16.88 4.46
N TYR A 199 -5.36 -15.73 4.80
CA TYR A 199 -4.21 -15.16 4.11
C TYR A 199 -3.03 -16.14 4.03
N ALA A 200 -2.78 -16.92 5.08
CA ALA A 200 -1.70 -17.90 5.09
C ALA A 200 -1.98 -19.09 4.16
N HIS A 201 -3.23 -19.34 3.79
CA HIS A 201 -3.70 -20.47 2.97
C HIS A 201 -4.27 -20.04 1.61
N LEU A 202 -3.93 -18.85 1.10
CA LEU A 202 -4.49 -18.32 -0.16
C LEU A 202 -4.38 -19.28 -1.34
N ASP A 203 -3.28 -20.05 -1.41
CA ASP A 203 -3.02 -21.06 -2.43
C ASP A 203 -4.03 -22.24 -2.43
N ARG A 204 -4.82 -22.37 -1.35
CA ARG A 204 -5.77 -23.48 -1.12
C ARG A 204 -7.23 -23.02 -0.99
N LEU A 205 -7.48 -21.71 -0.95
CA LEU A 205 -8.84 -21.18 -0.77
C LEU A 205 -9.69 -21.29 -2.03
N TRP A 206 -9.07 -21.23 -3.20
CA TRP A 206 -9.77 -21.27 -4.47
C TRP A 206 -9.77 -22.69 -5.05
N ASP A 207 -10.94 -23.33 -5.07
CA ASP A 207 -11.15 -24.68 -5.62
C ASP A 207 -12.16 -24.73 -6.77
N TYR A 208 -12.69 -23.58 -7.21
CA TYR A 208 -13.64 -23.52 -8.32
C TYR A 208 -12.96 -23.67 -9.67
N ASP A 209 -13.46 -24.62 -10.47
CA ASP A 209 -13.15 -24.79 -11.89
C ASP A 209 -14.42 -24.56 -12.72
N TRP A 210 -14.38 -23.62 -13.67
CA TRP A 210 -15.52 -23.32 -14.53
C TRP A 210 -15.83 -24.43 -15.55
N ARG A 211 -14.86 -25.32 -15.81
CA ARG A 211 -14.98 -26.49 -16.70
C ARG A 211 -15.67 -27.67 -16.00
N ASP A 212 -15.45 -27.81 -14.70
CA ASP A 212 -16.04 -28.85 -13.83
C ASP A 212 -16.56 -28.20 -12.53
N PRO A 213 -17.70 -27.48 -12.58
CA PRO A 213 -18.23 -26.78 -11.41
C PRO A 213 -18.78 -27.78 -10.40
N ARG A 214 -17.96 -28.16 -9.43
CA ARG A 214 -18.32 -29.13 -8.39
C ARG A 214 -19.24 -28.52 -7.33
N PRO A 215 -20.40 -29.14 -7.03
CA PRO A 215 -21.20 -28.75 -5.89
C PRO A 215 -20.42 -28.93 -4.58
N GLY A 216 -20.59 -28.00 -3.64
CA GLY A 216 -20.01 -28.11 -2.30
C GLY A 216 -18.54 -27.69 -2.17
N GLY A 217 -17.93 -27.14 -3.23
CA GLY A 217 -16.63 -26.49 -3.14
C GLY A 217 -16.62 -25.29 -2.18
N ARG A 218 -15.42 -24.82 -1.82
CA ARG A 218 -15.21 -23.62 -1.01
C ARG A 218 -15.70 -22.37 -1.72
N ILE A 219 -15.55 -22.30 -3.04
CA ILE A 219 -16.00 -21.16 -3.84
C ILE A 219 -17.32 -21.49 -4.54
N GLU A 220 -18.41 -20.85 -4.12
CA GLU A 220 -19.68 -20.80 -4.84
C GLU A 220 -19.65 -19.72 -5.91
N VAL A 221 -20.07 -20.06 -7.13
CA VAL A 221 -20.23 -19.13 -8.24
C VAL A 221 -21.62 -19.34 -8.83
N ASP A 222 -22.45 -18.30 -8.84
CA ASP A 222 -23.78 -18.37 -9.42
C ASP A 222 -23.75 -18.30 -10.96
N ALA A 223 -24.90 -18.52 -11.60
CA ALA A 223 -25.00 -18.53 -13.05
C ALA A 223 -24.59 -17.19 -13.69
N ALA A 224 -24.95 -16.07 -13.06
CA ALA A 224 -24.64 -14.72 -13.55
C ALA A 224 -23.13 -14.44 -13.52
N THR A 225 -22.49 -14.75 -12.40
CA THR A 225 -21.04 -14.60 -12.21
C THR A 225 -20.27 -15.55 -13.13
N ARG A 226 -20.74 -16.79 -13.29
CA ARG A 226 -20.14 -17.74 -14.24
C ARG A 226 -20.21 -17.19 -15.67
N ALA A 227 -21.35 -16.64 -16.09
CA ALA A 227 -21.49 -16.03 -17.40
C ALA A 227 -20.54 -14.82 -17.57
N ALA A 228 -20.36 -13.99 -16.53
CA ALA A 228 -19.41 -12.89 -16.55
C ALA A 228 -17.95 -13.35 -16.63
N LEU A 229 -17.57 -14.40 -15.88
CA LEU A 229 -16.24 -15.02 -15.95
C LEU A 229 -15.93 -15.55 -17.36
N LEU A 230 -16.90 -16.24 -17.98
CA LEU A 230 -16.71 -16.76 -19.35
C LEU A 230 -16.58 -15.65 -20.39
N ARG A 231 -17.31 -14.53 -20.23
CA ARG A 231 -17.11 -13.35 -21.07
C ARG A 231 -15.70 -12.77 -20.90
N LEU A 232 -15.25 -12.60 -19.65
CA LEU A 232 -13.91 -12.09 -19.34
C LEU A 232 -12.79 -13.00 -19.84
N ARG A 233 -12.98 -14.32 -19.83
CA ARG A 233 -12.03 -15.28 -20.38
C ARG A 233 -11.69 -14.95 -21.83
N ASP A 234 -12.72 -14.63 -22.62
CA ASP A 234 -12.60 -14.37 -24.06
C ASP A 234 -12.28 -12.90 -24.37
N THR A 235 -12.24 -12.03 -23.36
CA THR A 235 -11.86 -10.62 -23.52
C THR A 235 -10.36 -10.50 -23.74
N THR A 236 -9.99 -9.78 -24.80
CA THR A 236 -8.61 -9.31 -25.04
C THR A 236 -8.50 -7.83 -24.71
N GLY A 237 -7.38 -7.42 -24.12
CA GLY A 237 -7.09 -6.02 -23.80
C GLY A 237 -7.39 -5.64 -22.35
N PRO A 238 -7.27 -4.34 -22.02
CA PRO A 238 -7.29 -3.85 -20.64
C PRO A 238 -8.67 -4.05 -19.99
N VAL A 239 -8.68 -4.56 -18.76
CA VAL A 239 -9.88 -4.64 -17.91
C VAL A 239 -9.52 -4.18 -16.49
N MET A 240 -10.39 -3.36 -15.91
CA MET A 240 -10.22 -2.88 -14.54
C MET A 240 -11.25 -3.48 -13.59
N PHE A 241 -10.82 -3.73 -12.37
CA PHE A 241 -11.64 -4.29 -11.29
C PHE A 241 -11.63 -3.38 -10.06
N PHE A 242 -12.77 -3.26 -9.40
CA PHE A 242 -12.87 -2.68 -8.06
C PHE A 242 -13.42 -3.69 -7.06
N THR A 243 -13.02 -3.52 -5.81
CA THR A 243 -13.57 -4.24 -4.67
C THR A 243 -13.51 -3.39 -3.40
N GLY A 244 -14.03 -3.92 -2.29
CA GLY A 244 -13.91 -3.32 -0.96
C GLY A 244 -13.33 -4.29 0.05
N HIS A 245 -13.02 -3.82 1.25
CA HIS A 245 -12.51 -4.63 2.36
C HIS A 245 -13.64 -5.45 3.01
N LEU A 246 -14.31 -6.30 2.20
CA LEU A 246 -15.36 -7.21 2.62
C LEU A 246 -14.84 -8.65 2.71
N ALA A 247 -15.37 -9.41 3.66
CA ALA A 247 -15.12 -10.84 3.82
C ALA A 247 -13.61 -11.16 3.77
N ASN A 248 -13.21 -12.01 2.83
CA ASN A 248 -11.83 -12.16 2.40
C ASN A 248 -11.65 -11.64 0.97
N TRP A 249 -11.28 -10.36 0.87
CA TRP A 249 -11.05 -9.70 -0.42
C TRP A 249 -9.83 -10.24 -1.18
N GLU A 250 -8.93 -10.99 -0.54
CA GLU A 250 -7.78 -11.60 -1.21
C GLU A 250 -8.17 -12.78 -2.12
N ILE A 251 -9.39 -13.29 -1.99
CA ILE A 251 -9.96 -14.31 -2.88
C ILE A 251 -10.27 -13.71 -4.26
N VAL A 252 -10.64 -12.42 -4.31
CA VAL A 252 -11.06 -11.75 -5.55
C VAL A 252 -10.07 -11.91 -6.70
N PRO A 253 -8.76 -11.59 -6.53
CA PRO A 253 -7.81 -11.71 -7.63
C PRO A 253 -7.55 -13.17 -8.06
N LEU A 254 -7.87 -14.18 -7.25
CA LEU A 254 -7.73 -15.59 -7.64
C LEU A 254 -8.71 -15.98 -8.75
N GLY A 255 -9.86 -15.30 -8.86
CA GLY A 255 -10.84 -15.56 -9.91
C GLY A 255 -10.34 -15.26 -11.33
N ALA A 256 -9.42 -14.30 -11.49
CA ALA A 256 -8.81 -14.00 -12.79
C ALA A 256 -7.96 -15.19 -13.29
N ARG A 257 -7.20 -15.83 -12.40
CA ARG A 257 -6.39 -17.00 -12.72
C ARG A 257 -7.23 -18.17 -13.20
N THR A 258 -8.43 -18.36 -12.63
CA THR A 258 -9.37 -19.44 -13.01
C THR A 258 -9.77 -19.39 -14.48
N ILE A 259 -9.81 -18.18 -15.06
CA ILE A 259 -10.11 -17.95 -16.47
C ILE A 259 -8.85 -17.71 -17.32
N GLY A 260 -7.67 -17.99 -16.79
CA GLY A 260 -6.40 -17.92 -17.52
C GLY A 260 -5.82 -16.51 -17.66
N HIS A 261 -6.31 -15.53 -16.90
CA HIS A 261 -5.82 -14.14 -16.93
C HIS A 261 -4.94 -13.83 -15.71
N GLU A 262 -3.92 -13.02 -15.92
CA GLU A 262 -3.12 -12.45 -14.84
C GLU A 262 -3.76 -11.15 -14.33
N ILE A 263 -3.62 -10.88 -13.03
CA ILE A 263 -4.15 -9.65 -12.42
C ILE A 263 -3.08 -8.94 -11.60
N SER A 264 -3.02 -7.62 -11.73
CA SER A 264 -2.17 -6.73 -10.95
C SER A 264 -3.00 -5.95 -9.94
N VAL A 265 -2.77 -6.16 -8.65
CA VAL A 265 -3.51 -5.51 -7.56
C VAL A 265 -2.74 -4.30 -7.02
N VAL A 266 -3.41 -3.14 -6.99
CA VAL A 266 -2.85 -1.93 -6.39
C VAL A 266 -3.00 -2.00 -4.88
N PHE A 267 -1.88 -1.95 -4.18
CA PHE A 267 -1.80 -2.19 -2.74
C PHE A 267 -1.00 -1.11 -2.03
N ARG A 268 -1.55 -0.59 -0.93
CA ARG A 268 -0.79 0.27 -0.01
C ARG A 268 -0.07 -0.59 1.02
N ALA A 269 1.24 -0.71 0.89
CA ALA A 269 2.06 -1.49 1.81
C ALA A 269 1.95 -1.01 3.27
N PRO A 270 1.63 -1.91 4.23
CA PRO A 270 1.87 -1.69 5.63
C PRO A 270 3.33 -1.29 5.90
N ARG A 271 3.57 -0.52 6.95
CA ARG A 271 4.91 -0.07 7.34
C ARG A 271 5.68 -1.16 8.11
N ILE A 272 5.55 -2.43 7.69
CA ILE A 272 6.17 -3.60 8.32
C ILE A 272 6.87 -4.41 7.22
N GLY A 273 8.11 -4.04 6.89
CA GLY A 273 8.82 -4.47 5.68
C GLY A 273 8.83 -5.98 5.41
N PRO A 274 9.20 -6.87 6.36
CA PRO A 274 9.23 -8.31 6.07
C PRO A 274 7.85 -8.95 5.96
N PHE A 275 6.84 -8.44 6.67
CA PHE A 275 5.45 -8.90 6.49
C PHE A 275 4.96 -8.60 5.07
N VAL A 276 5.30 -7.41 4.54
CA VAL A 276 4.99 -7.04 3.15
C VAL A 276 5.62 -8.01 2.15
N ARG A 277 6.86 -8.48 2.38
CA ARG A 277 7.50 -9.43 1.46
C ARG A 277 6.79 -10.78 1.39
N GLU A 278 6.41 -11.35 2.54
CA GLU A 278 5.67 -12.61 2.55
C GLU A 278 4.24 -12.41 2.02
N MET A 279 3.63 -11.24 2.26
CA MET A 279 2.36 -10.87 1.64
C MET A 279 2.44 -10.91 0.11
N VAL A 280 3.44 -10.22 -0.46
CA VAL A 280 3.68 -10.19 -1.91
C VAL A 280 3.90 -11.61 -2.42
N ARG A 281 4.76 -12.40 -1.76
CA ARG A 281 5.03 -13.79 -2.14
C ARG A 281 3.77 -14.67 -2.16
N ALA A 282 2.89 -14.55 -1.16
CA ALA A 282 1.65 -15.31 -1.09
C ALA A 282 0.69 -14.94 -2.24
N ARG A 283 0.59 -13.65 -2.58
CA ARG A 283 -0.22 -13.15 -3.70
C ARG A 283 0.34 -13.58 -5.05
N GLU A 284 1.65 -13.52 -5.23
CA GLU A 284 2.33 -13.98 -6.44
C GLU A 284 2.18 -15.49 -6.63
N ALA A 285 2.26 -16.30 -5.56
CA ALA A 285 1.95 -17.73 -5.61
C ALA A 285 0.48 -18.01 -5.99
N GLY A 286 -0.43 -17.10 -5.61
CA GLY A 286 -1.81 -17.09 -6.05
C GLY A 286 -2.00 -16.72 -7.53
N GLY A 287 -0.99 -16.19 -8.21
CA GLY A 287 -1.04 -15.72 -9.61
C GLY A 287 -1.38 -14.24 -9.75
N SER A 288 -1.22 -13.45 -8.67
CA SER A 288 -1.47 -12.01 -8.66
C SER A 288 -0.19 -11.21 -8.54
N HIS A 289 -0.04 -10.17 -9.35
CA HIS A 289 1.06 -9.22 -9.28
C HIS A 289 0.73 -8.08 -8.32
N VAL A 290 1.70 -7.59 -7.55
CA VAL A 290 1.47 -6.50 -6.59
C VAL A 290 2.06 -5.18 -7.08
N ILE A 291 1.21 -4.17 -7.25
CA ILE A 291 1.61 -2.79 -7.52
C ILE A 291 1.56 -2.01 -6.20
N ALA A 292 2.73 -1.68 -5.66
CA ALA A 292 2.81 -0.83 -4.47
C ALA A 292 2.34 0.60 -4.78
N ALA A 293 1.46 1.14 -3.93
CA ALA A 293 0.97 2.51 -4.05
C ALA A 293 2.08 3.53 -3.73
N GLY A 294 2.35 4.43 -4.69
CA GLY A 294 3.44 5.40 -4.68
C GLY A 294 3.34 6.39 -5.86
N PRO A 295 4.29 7.33 -5.99
CA PRO A 295 4.30 8.30 -7.09
C PRO A 295 4.36 7.67 -8.50
N ASP A 296 4.96 6.47 -8.60
CA ASP A 296 5.14 5.70 -9.83
C ASP A 296 3.99 4.73 -10.13
N THR A 297 2.99 4.59 -9.24
CA THR A 297 1.82 3.72 -9.44
C THR A 297 1.15 3.93 -10.80
N PRO A 298 0.97 5.17 -11.30
CA PRO A 298 0.37 5.36 -12.60
C PRO A 298 1.11 4.68 -13.76
N LEU A 299 2.45 4.75 -13.73
CA LEU A 299 3.30 4.12 -14.74
C LEU A 299 3.22 2.59 -14.67
N ARG A 300 3.19 2.03 -13.44
CA ARG A 300 3.11 0.59 -13.22
C ARG A 300 1.77 -0.01 -13.62
N ILE A 301 0.67 0.72 -13.39
CA ILE A 301 -0.67 0.32 -13.87
C ILE A 301 -0.68 0.30 -15.40
N ARG A 302 -0.14 1.34 -16.05
CA ARG A 302 -0.05 1.38 -17.51
C ARG A 302 0.78 0.21 -18.06
N GLU A 303 1.90 -0.12 -17.42
CA GLU A 303 2.72 -1.27 -17.83
C GLU A 303 1.97 -2.60 -17.67
N ALA A 304 1.24 -2.79 -16.57
CA ALA A 304 0.42 -3.99 -16.37
C ALA A 304 -0.65 -4.14 -17.46
N LEU A 305 -1.37 -3.05 -17.78
CA LEU A 305 -2.38 -3.06 -18.84
C LEU A 305 -1.78 -3.32 -20.23
N ARG A 306 -0.55 -2.88 -20.50
CA ARG A 306 0.17 -3.19 -21.76
C ARG A 306 0.63 -4.65 -21.87
N ARG A 307 0.66 -5.38 -20.76
CA ARG A 307 0.95 -6.82 -20.70
C ARG A 307 -0.31 -7.66 -20.66
N ASP A 308 -1.46 -7.06 -20.98
CA ASP A 308 -2.78 -7.70 -20.90
C ASP A 308 -3.13 -8.22 -19.50
N HIS A 309 -2.51 -7.68 -18.44
CA HIS A 309 -2.94 -7.97 -17.08
C HIS A 309 -4.22 -7.20 -16.78
N PHE A 310 -5.15 -7.85 -16.12
CA PHE A 310 -6.23 -7.15 -15.42
C PHE A 310 -5.65 -6.28 -14.29
N VAL A 311 -6.33 -5.19 -13.92
CA VAL A 311 -5.90 -4.34 -12.81
C VAL A 311 -7.00 -4.20 -11.77
N GLY A 312 -6.71 -4.60 -10.53
CA GLY A 312 -7.66 -4.54 -9.41
C GLY A 312 -7.31 -3.49 -8.35
N MET A 313 -8.32 -2.81 -7.80
CA MET A 313 -8.13 -1.84 -6.71
C MET A 313 -9.19 -1.96 -5.60
N LEU A 314 -8.76 -1.78 -4.36
CA LEU A 314 -9.64 -1.52 -3.22
C LEU A 314 -9.98 -0.01 -3.20
N VAL A 315 -11.27 0.33 -3.20
CA VAL A 315 -11.74 1.72 -3.45
C VAL A 315 -12.51 2.36 -2.28
N ASP A 316 -12.67 1.63 -1.19
CA ASP A 316 -13.57 1.92 -0.07
C ASP A 316 -12.90 2.64 1.12
N GLN A 317 -11.60 2.96 1.04
CA GLN A 317 -10.89 3.70 2.08
C GLN A 317 -10.81 5.21 1.81
N HIS A 318 -10.79 6.00 2.89
CA HIS A 318 -10.68 7.46 2.80
C HIS A 318 -9.35 7.88 2.15
N TYR A 319 -9.43 8.77 1.17
CA TYR A 319 -8.26 9.36 0.54
C TYR A 319 -8.28 10.88 0.69
N ALA A 320 -7.35 11.46 1.46
CA ALA A 320 -7.40 12.88 1.83
C ALA A 320 -7.33 13.83 0.61
N ARG A 321 -6.65 13.43 -0.47
CA ARG A 321 -6.59 14.15 -1.75
C ARG A 321 -7.58 13.60 -2.77
N GLY A 322 -8.65 13.00 -2.26
CA GLY A 322 -9.70 12.36 -3.04
C GLY A 322 -10.75 13.34 -3.52
N ILE A 323 -11.59 12.83 -4.40
CA ILE A 323 -12.81 13.49 -4.86
C ILE A 323 -13.95 13.18 -3.89
N ASP A 324 -14.94 14.07 -3.84
CA ASP A 324 -16.09 13.92 -2.96
C ASP A 324 -17.16 13.05 -3.64
N VAL A 325 -17.63 12.03 -2.92
CA VAL A 325 -18.74 11.16 -3.34
C VAL A 325 -19.69 10.93 -2.16
N MET A 326 -20.91 10.54 -2.45
CA MET A 326 -21.91 10.12 -1.49
C MET A 326 -21.75 8.64 -1.15
N PHE A 327 -21.69 8.35 0.15
CA PHE A 327 -21.66 7.01 0.72
C PHE A 327 -22.48 6.98 2.01
N PHE A 328 -23.54 6.20 2.02
CA PHE A 328 -24.58 6.17 3.06
C PHE A 328 -25.19 7.56 3.32
N GLY A 329 -25.52 8.27 2.23
CA GLY A 329 -26.09 9.62 2.29
C GLY A 329 -25.15 10.69 2.87
N ARG A 330 -23.85 10.38 3.01
CA ARG A 330 -22.85 11.27 3.61
C ARG A 330 -21.64 11.45 2.71
N THR A 331 -21.11 12.67 2.66
CA THR A 331 -19.97 12.99 1.80
C THR A 331 -18.71 12.34 2.35
N CYS A 332 -17.95 11.68 1.50
CA CYS A 332 -16.66 11.13 1.83
C CYS A 332 -15.68 11.28 0.66
N LYS A 333 -14.37 11.22 0.97
CA LYS A 333 -13.33 11.33 -0.05
C LYS A 333 -12.84 9.96 -0.52
N VAL A 334 -12.94 9.71 -1.83
CA VAL A 334 -12.45 8.49 -2.50
C VAL A 334 -11.25 8.75 -3.38
N ASN A 335 -10.43 7.71 -3.57
CA ASN A 335 -9.31 7.77 -4.49
C ASN A 335 -9.82 7.75 -5.96
N PRO A 336 -9.61 8.80 -6.77
CA PRO A 336 -10.09 8.86 -8.15
C PRO A 336 -9.26 8.02 -9.14
N MET A 337 -8.23 7.32 -8.67
CA MET A 337 -7.26 6.61 -9.53
C MET A 337 -7.93 5.66 -10.51
N LEU A 338 -8.90 4.86 -10.07
CA LEU A 338 -9.57 3.89 -10.93
C LEU A 338 -10.31 4.59 -12.09
N GLY A 339 -11.16 5.58 -11.80
CA GLY A 339 -11.87 6.35 -12.82
C GLY A 339 -10.93 7.11 -13.76
N ARG A 340 -9.82 7.66 -13.24
CA ARG A 340 -8.80 8.33 -14.08
C ARG A 340 -8.15 7.35 -15.06
N PHE A 341 -7.83 6.14 -14.61
CA PHE A 341 -7.26 5.11 -15.49
C PHE A 341 -8.26 4.62 -16.52
N ALA A 342 -9.50 4.35 -16.10
CA ALA A 342 -10.56 3.97 -17.01
C ALA A 342 -10.76 5.02 -18.11
N ARG A 343 -10.77 6.32 -17.78
CA ARG A 343 -10.84 7.41 -18.77
C ARG A 343 -9.63 7.48 -19.72
N MET A 344 -8.42 7.19 -19.22
CA MET A 344 -7.22 7.24 -20.07
C MET A 344 -7.14 6.07 -21.04
N VAL A 345 -7.65 4.91 -20.64
CA VAL A 345 -7.50 3.64 -21.38
C VAL A 345 -8.78 3.25 -22.12
N GLU A 346 -9.93 3.80 -21.72
CA GLU A 346 -11.27 3.49 -22.25
C GLU A 346 -11.55 1.98 -22.18
N CYS A 347 -11.48 1.43 -20.96
CA CYS A 347 -11.61 0.00 -20.70
C CYS A 347 -12.84 -0.37 -19.85
N PRO A 348 -13.37 -1.61 -19.96
CA PRO A 348 -14.43 -2.10 -19.09
C PRO A 348 -14.03 -2.10 -17.61
N ILE A 349 -15.00 -1.78 -16.75
CA ILE A 349 -14.84 -1.80 -15.29
C ILE A 349 -15.78 -2.85 -14.70
N TYR A 350 -15.26 -3.73 -13.85
CA TYR A 350 -16.04 -4.74 -13.14
C TYR A 350 -15.91 -4.56 -11.64
N GLY A 351 -17.01 -4.76 -10.92
CA GLY A 351 -16.99 -5.01 -9.48
C GLY A 351 -16.75 -6.49 -9.23
N ALA A 352 -15.93 -6.82 -8.25
CA ALA A 352 -15.77 -8.19 -7.78
C ALA A 352 -15.76 -8.23 -6.26
N ARG A 353 -16.47 -9.19 -5.66
CA ARG A 353 -16.44 -9.39 -4.20
C ARG A 353 -16.44 -10.87 -3.84
N ALA A 354 -15.97 -11.13 -2.63
CA ALA A 354 -16.25 -12.37 -1.92
C ALA A 354 -17.30 -12.09 -0.84
N VAL A 355 -18.26 -13.00 -0.68
CA VAL A 355 -19.20 -13.04 0.45
C VAL A 355 -18.89 -14.28 1.26
N ARG A 356 -18.61 -14.11 2.55
CA ARG A 356 -18.36 -15.23 3.46
C ARG A 356 -19.65 -16.00 3.70
N LEU A 357 -19.55 -17.32 3.59
CA LEU A 357 -20.59 -18.29 3.92
C LEU A 357 -20.14 -19.15 5.12
N PRO A 358 -21.06 -19.91 5.75
CA PRO A 358 -20.69 -20.90 6.75
C PRO A 358 -19.68 -21.94 6.23
N ASN A 359 -18.96 -22.59 7.17
CA ASN A 359 -18.04 -23.71 6.90
C ASN A 359 -16.86 -23.37 5.97
N GLU A 360 -16.26 -22.19 6.14
CA GLU A 360 -15.09 -21.75 5.37
C GLU A 360 -15.33 -21.69 3.85
N ARG A 361 -16.57 -21.39 3.47
CA ARG A 361 -16.99 -21.21 2.08
C ARG A 361 -17.17 -19.73 1.77
N PHE A 362 -17.09 -19.40 0.50
CA PHE A 362 -17.27 -18.05 -0.02
C PHE A 362 -18.13 -18.12 -1.27
N ARG A 363 -19.01 -17.15 -1.44
CA ARG A 363 -19.59 -16.85 -2.75
C ARG A 363 -18.71 -15.81 -3.43
N PHE A 364 -18.23 -16.12 -4.63
CA PHE A 364 -17.54 -15.16 -5.48
C PHE A 364 -18.55 -14.55 -6.45
N GLU A 365 -18.57 -13.23 -6.53
CA GLU A 365 -19.52 -12.49 -7.35
C GLU A 365 -18.82 -11.45 -8.23
N LEU A 366 -19.25 -11.38 -9.49
CA LEU A 366 -18.86 -10.35 -10.43
C LEU A 366 -20.07 -9.47 -10.79
N VAL A 367 -19.87 -8.16 -10.69
CA VAL A 367 -20.84 -7.14 -11.09
C VAL A 367 -20.27 -6.41 -12.30
N GLY A 368 -21.03 -6.39 -13.40
CA GLY A 368 -20.69 -5.57 -14.56
C GLY A 368 -20.56 -6.33 -15.90
N PRO A 369 -19.98 -5.68 -16.93
CA PRO A 369 -19.25 -4.41 -16.82
C PRO A 369 -20.18 -3.26 -16.40
N ILE A 370 -19.71 -2.37 -15.53
CA ILE A 370 -20.44 -1.12 -15.25
C ILE A 370 -20.17 -0.17 -16.41
N GLU A 371 -21.22 0.47 -16.91
CA GLU A 371 -21.07 1.52 -17.92
C GLU A 371 -20.64 2.82 -17.20
N PRO A 372 -19.42 3.33 -17.44
CA PRO A 372 -18.98 4.56 -16.81
C PRO A 372 -19.75 5.76 -17.38
N PRO A 373 -20.33 6.62 -16.54
CA PRO A 373 -20.94 7.86 -17.01
C PRO A 373 -19.95 8.70 -17.85
N ARG A 374 -20.48 9.44 -18.81
CA ARG A 374 -19.69 10.28 -19.73
C ARG A 374 -19.90 11.76 -19.43
N ASP A 375 -18.85 12.55 -19.59
CA ASP A 375 -18.91 14.02 -19.50
C ASP A 375 -19.39 14.65 -20.82
N ALA A 376 -19.48 15.99 -20.85
CA ALA A 376 -19.94 16.74 -22.02
C ALA A 376 -19.10 16.53 -23.28
N ASP A 377 -17.83 16.11 -23.13
CA ASP A 377 -16.92 15.81 -24.25
C ASP A 377 -16.97 14.32 -24.66
N GLY A 378 -17.89 13.53 -24.08
CA GLY A 378 -18.03 12.10 -24.33
C GLY A 378 -16.95 11.23 -23.68
N LYS A 379 -16.08 11.79 -22.84
CA LYS A 379 -15.05 11.05 -22.12
C LYS A 379 -15.63 10.49 -20.82
N ILE A 380 -15.04 9.45 -20.26
CA ILE A 380 -15.45 8.95 -18.93
C ILE A 380 -15.38 10.08 -17.89
N ASP A 381 -16.50 10.36 -17.25
CA ASP A 381 -16.58 11.25 -16.11
C ASP A 381 -16.04 10.50 -14.89
N VAL A 382 -14.88 10.95 -14.41
CA VAL A 382 -14.16 10.32 -13.29
C VAL A 382 -14.99 10.36 -12.02
N ASP A 383 -15.64 11.48 -11.73
CA ASP A 383 -16.30 11.70 -10.45
C ASP A 383 -17.62 10.93 -10.41
N ALA A 384 -18.40 11.01 -11.50
CA ALA A 384 -19.63 10.22 -11.64
C ALA A 384 -19.35 8.71 -11.68
N THR A 385 -18.27 8.27 -12.33
CA THR A 385 -17.87 6.85 -12.32
C THR A 385 -17.52 6.37 -10.92
N MET A 386 -16.73 7.13 -10.18
CA MET A 386 -16.39 6.78 -8.80
C MET A 386 -17.61 6.84 -7.86
N GLN A 387 -18.59 7.69 -8.14
CA GLN A 387 -19.87 7.70 -7.44
C GLN A 387 -20.66 6.41 -7.70
N THR A 388 -20.77 5.96 -8.95
CA THR A 388 -21.41 4.68 -9.31
C THR A 388 -20.75 3.51 -8.58
N ILE A 389 -19.41 3.44 -8.62
CA ILE A 389 -18.61 2.41 -7.94
C ILE A 389 -18.87 2.43 -6.43
N THR A 390 -18.90 3.63 -5.83
CA THR A 390 -19.17 3.80 -4.39
C THR A 390 -20.57 3.32 -4.03
N GLY A 391 -21.57 3.54 -4.90
CA GLY A 391 -22.92 3.02 -4.73
C GLY A 391 -23.00 1.49 -4.76
N VAL A 392 -22.21 0.84 -5.62
CA VAL A 392 -22.10 -0.63 -5.64
C VAL A 392 -21.51 -1.15 -4.32
N ILE A 393 -20.43 -0.53 -3.84
CA ILE A 393 -19.84 -0.88 -2.53
C ILE A 393 -20.85 -0.64 -1.40
N GLU A 394 -21.65 0.43 -1.46
CA GLU A 394 -22.69 0.70 -0.47
C GLU A 394 -23.72 -0.42 -0.40
N GLY A 395 -24.20 -0.89 -1.56
CA GLY A 395 -25.10 -2.04 -1.63
C GLY A 395 -24.50 -3.28 -0.96
N TRP A 396 -23.22 -3.57 -1.24
CA TRP A 396 -22.55 -4.72 -0.65
C TRP A 396 -22.40 -4.62 0.87
N VAL A 397 -22.10 -3.43 1.39
CA VAL A 397 -21.99 -3.20 2.85
C VAL A 397 -23.36 -3.25 3.52
N ARG A 398 -24.43 -2.81 2.84
CA ARG A 398 -25.81 -2.94 3.37
C ARG A 398 -26.26 -4.39 3.49
N GLU A 399 -25.86 -5.24 2.55
CA GLU A 399 -26.22 -6.66 2.53
C GLU A 399 -25.49 -7.46 3.62
N HIS A 400 -24.20 -7.20 3.80
CA HIS A 400 -23.34 -7.90 4.76
C HIS A 400 -22.50 -6.92 5.61
N PRO A 401 -23.14 -6.10 6.46
CA PRO A 401 -22.43 -5.08 7.23
C PRO A 401 -21.39 -5.70 8.17
N GLU A 402 -21.61 -6.90 8.66
CA GLU A 402 -20.68 -7.64 9.52
C GLU A 402 -19.41 -8.11 8.81
N GLN A 403 -19.37 -8.07 7.47
CA GLN A 403 -18.22 -8.52 6.69
C GLN A 403 -17.33 -7.36 6.24
N TRP A 404 -17.78 -6.11 6.35
CA TRP A 404 -16.99 -4.94 5.98
C TRP A 404 -16.07 -4.47 7.12
N LEU A 405 -14.87 -4.02 6.78
CA LEU A 405 -13.88 -3.57 7.77
C LEU A 405 -14.15 -2.14 8.29
N TRP A 406 -15.00 -2.01 9.31
CA TRP A 406 -15.38 -0.73 9.93
C TRP A 406 -14.27 -0.02 10.74
N LEU A 407 -13.09 -0.62 10.85
CA LEU A 407 -11.97 -0.05 11.64
C LEU A 407 -11.37 1.20 10.98
N HIS A 408 -11.56 1.36 9.67
CA HIS A 408 -11.06 2.50 8.93
C HIS A 408 -12.01 3.70 9.08
N ARG A 409 -11.53 4.84 9.59
CA ARG A 409 -12.29 6.11 9.65
C ARG A 409 -12.60 6.63 8.24
N ARG A 410 -13.75 6.23 7.70
CA ARG A 410 -14.23 6.50 6.34
C ARG A 410 -14.80 7.91 6.23
N TRP A 411 -15.66 8.29 7.18
CA TRP A 411 -16.18 9.64 7.35
C TRP A 411 -15.34 10.32 8.43
N ARG A 412 -14.64 11.40 8.06
CA ARG A 412 -13.73 12.14 8.95
C ARG A 412 -14.33 13.46 9.39
#